data_AF-A0A920HP19-F1
#
_entry.id   AF-A0A920HP19-F1
#
_cell.length_a   1.000
_cell.length_b   1.000
_cell.length_c   1.000
_cell.angle_alpha   90.00
_cell.angle_beta   90.00
_cell.angle_gamma   90.00
#
_symmetry.space_group_name_H-M   'P 1'
#
loop_
_entity.id
_entity.type
_entity.pdbx_description
1 polymer ?
#
loop_
_entity_poly.entity_id
_entity_poly.type
_entity_poly.pdbx_seq_one_letter_code
_entity_poly.pdbx_strand_id
1 'polypeptide(L)'
;MPRVAALLDIPQISEIINVIDSETFERPIYAGNAIQTVKSLSNKKVITVRAPSFQAVGDQDSSPIENINSSENKKLSNTYQMN
;
A
#
# COMPACT_ATOMS: atom_id res chain seq x y z
N MET A 1 -5.31 3.48 -2.91
CA MET A 1 -5.02 2.05 -2.77
C MET A 1 -6.21 1.11 -2.88
N PRO A 2 -7.41 1.38 -2.32
CA PRO A 2 -8.52 0.42 -2.36
C PRO A 2 -8.89 -0.09 -3.77
N ARG A 3 -8.85 0.78 -4.78
CA ARG A 3 -9.17 0.40 -6.17
C ARG A 3 -8.11 -0.52 -6.80
N VAL A 4 -6.84 -0.38 -6.43
CA VAL A 4 -5.76 -1.28 -6.89
C VAL A 4 -5.92 -2.66 -6.25
N ALA A 5 -6.22 -2.69 -4.94
CA ALA A 5 -6.52 -3.94 -4.23
C ALA A 5 -7.72 -4.67 -4.85
N ALA A 6 -8.79 -3.93 -5.16
CA ALA A 6 -9.98 -4.46 -5.83
C ALA A 6 -9.69 -4.98 -7.24
N LEU A 7 -8.89 -4.26 -8.04
CA LEU A 7 -8.51 -4.70 -9.40
C LEU A 7 -7.73 -6.02 -9.37
N LEU A 8 -6.88 -6.19 -8.36
CA LEU A 8 -6.04 -7.38 -8.17
C LEU A 8 -6.76 -8.51 -7.41
N ASP A 9 -7.99 -8.29 -6.94
CA ASP A 9 -8.75 -9.19 -6.10
C ASP A 9 -7.97 -9.69 -4.86
N ILE A 10 -7.33 -8.75 -4.15
CA ILE A 10 -6.57 -9.04 -2.93
C ILE A 10 -6.92 -8.08 -1.79
N PRO A 11 -6.84 -8.51 -0.52
CA PRO A 11 -7.02 -7.63 0.62
C PRO A 11 -5.92 -6.56 0.70
N GLN A 12 -6.31 -5.33 1.02
CA GLN A 12 -5.39 -4.26 1.39
C GLN A 12 -5.02 -4.35 2.88
N ILE A 13 -3.75 -4.11 3.21
CA ILE A 13 -3.29 -3.88 4.59
C ILE A 13 -3.02 -2.38 4.75
N SER A 14 -3.87 -1.67 5.47
CA SER A 14 -3.74 -0.23 5.66
C SER A 14 -2.88 0.13 6.88
N GLU A 15 -2.14 1.22 6.75
CA GLU A 15 -1.48 1.93 7.86
C GLU A 15 -0.52 1.06 8.68
N ILE A 16 0.28 0.22 8.02
CA ILE A 16 1.27 -0.57 8.73
C ILE A 16 2.29 0.35 9.43
N ILE A 17 2.74 -0.11 10.59
CA ILE A 17 3.77 0.56 11.39
C ILE A 17 5.02 -0.31 11.55
N ASN A 18 4.94 -1.59 11.21
CA ASN A 18 6.04 -2.53 11.29
C ASN A 18 5.87 -3.67 10.27
N VAL A 19 6.99 -4.23 9.82
CA VAL A 19 7.06 -5.43 8.97
C VAL A 19 7.80 -6.49 9.79
N ILE A 20 7.10 -7.57 10.19
CA ILE A 20 7.72 -8.66 10.95
C ILE A 20 8.44 -9.62 9.99
N ASP A 21 7.78 -9.99 8.90
CA ASP A 21 8.32 -10.83 7.83
C ASP A 21 7.63 -10.51 6.49
N SER A 22 7.93 -11.29 5.43
CA SER A 22 7.37 -11.08 4.08
C SER A 22 5.84 -11.18 3.97
N GLU A 23 5.17 -11.77 4.96
CA GLU A 23 3.73 -12.00 5.00
C GLU A 23 3.05 -11.35 6.21
N THR A 24 3.81 -10.95 7.23
CA THR A 24 3.29 -10.54 8.54
C THR A 24 3.63 -9.09 8.86
N PHE A 25 2.62 -8.31 9.24
CA PHE A 25 2.70 -6.86 9.47
C PHE A 25 2.00 -6.47 10.76
N GLU A 26 2.37 -5.33 11.32
CA GLU A 26 1.64 -4.74 12.46
C GLU A 26 0.97 -3.43 12.04
N ARG A 27 -0.25 -3.22 12.52
CA ARG A 27 -1.00 -1.98 12.33
C ARG A 27 -1.73 -1.57 13.60
N PRO A 28 -1.87 -0.26 13.87
CA PRO A 28 -2.70 0.23 14.94
C PRO A 28 -4.18 0.02 14.63
N ILE A 29 -4.93 -0.26 15.67
CA ILE A 29 -6.39 -0.27 15.69
C ILE A 29 -6.87 0.56 16.89
N TYR A 30 -8.16 0.92 16.92
CA TYR A 30 -8.75 1.73 18.00
C TYR A 30 -7.96 3.02 18.30
N ALA A 31 -7.72 3.83 17.26
CA ALA A 31 -6.95 5.08 17.35
C ALA A 31 -5.51 4.94 17.88
N GLY A 32 -4.92 3.73 17.76
CA GLY A 32 -3.54 3.47 18.20
C GLY A 32 -3.43 2.86 19.59
N ASN A 33 -4.55 2.61 20.28
CA ASN A 33 -4.54 2.01 21.61
C ASN A 33 -4.20 0.52 21.62
N ALA A 34 -4.37 -0.17 20.48
CA ALA A 34 -3.97 -1.55 20.34
C ALA A 34 -3.26 -1.78 19.00
N ILE A 35 -2.36 -2.74 19.00
CA ILE A 35 -1.61 -3.15 17.82
C ILE A 35 -2.12 -4.52 17.39
N GLN A 36 -2.43 -4.64 16.10
CA GLN A 36 -2.88 -5.87 15.48
C GLN A 36 -1.78 -6.42 14.56
N THR A 37 -1.39 -7.66 14.79
CA THR A 37 -0.58 -8.44 13.85
C THR A 37 -1.48 -9.04 12.77
N VAL A 38 -1.13 -8.83 11.51
CA VAL A 38 -1.91 -9.29 10.35
C VAL A 38 -0.98 -10.07 9.42
N LYS A 39 -1.37 -11.31 9.11
CA LYS A 39 -0.73 -12.13 8.09
C LYS A 39 -1.54 -12.09 6.79
N SER A 40 -0.90 -11.82 5.66
CA SER A 40 -1.51 -11.89 4.33
C SER A 40 -0.97 -13.06 3.53
N LEU A 41 -1.87 -13.88 3.00
CA LEU A 41 -1.55 -15.06 2.17
C LEU A 41 -1.55 -14.74 0.67
N SER A 42 -1.79 -13.49 0.28
CA SER A 42 -1.84 -13.08 -1.13
C SER A 42 -0.45 -12.99 -1.75
N ASN A 43 -0.26 -13.45 -2.99
CA ASN A 43 1.05 -13.42 -3.67
C ASN A 43 1.60 -11.99 -3.88
N LYS A 44 0.72 -10.98 -3.95
CA LYS A 44 1.08 -9.56 -3.96
C LYS A 44 0.49 -8.89 -2.72
N LYS A 45 1.13 -7.85 -2.21
CA LYS A 45 0.64 -7.06 -1.08
C LYS A 45 0.31 -5.64 -1.53
N VAL A 46 -0.91 -5.19 -1.28
CA VAL A 46 -1.28 -3.77 -1.42
C VAL A 46 -1.30 -3.17 -0.02
N ILE A 47 -0.33 -2.30 0.26
CA ILE A 47 -0.07 -1.79 1.60
C ILE A 47 -0.05 -0.26 1.58
N THR A 48 -0.58 0.37 2.63
CA THR A 48 -0.24 1.77 2.97
C THR A 48 0.57 1.80 4.26
N VAL A 49 1.52 2.74 4.34
CA VAL A 49 2.42 2.90 5.47
C VAL A 49 2.05 4.17 6.22
N ARG A 50 2.01 4.10 7.55
CA ARG A 50 1.87 5.29 8.39
C ARG A 50 3.17 6.10 8.32
N ALA A 51 3.10 7.34 7.84
CA ALA A 51 4.26 8.14 7.48
C ALA A 51 5.40 8.21 8.53
N PRO A 52 5.16 8.47 9.84
CA PRO A 52 6.25 8.54 10.83
C PRO A 52 6.79 7.18 11.29
N SER A 53 6.26 6.05 10.82
CA SER A 53 6.60 4.74 11.39
C SER A 53 7.93 4.17 10.93
N PHE A 54 8.50 4.69 9.84
CA PHE A 54 9.77 4.23 9.30
C PHE A 54 10.69 5.43 9.09
N GLN A 55 11.93 5.31 9.57
CA GLN A 55 12.96 6.30 9.28
C GLN A 55 13.38 6.18 7.82
N ALA A 56 13.59 7.32 7.17
CA ALA A 56 14.23 7.33 5.87
C ALA A 56 15.62 6.73 5.99
N VAL A 57 15.97 5.84 5.07
CA VAL A 57 17.36 5.43 4.88
C VAL A 57 18.12 6.62 4.28
N GLY A 58 19.42 6.73 4.59
CA GLY A 58 20.29 7.78 4.03
C GLY A 58 20.57 7.54 2.54
N ASP A 59 21.68 8.09 2.05
CA ASP A 59 22.07 7.94 0.65
C ASP A 59 22.20 6.45 0.27
N GLN A 60 21.68 6.10 -0.91
CA GLN A 60 21.74 4.77 -1.49
C GLN A 60 22.33 4.86 -2.91
N ASP A 61 22.75 3.73 -3.47
CA ASP A 61 23.19 3.65 -4.85
C ASP A 61 22.09 4.11 -5.83
N SER A 62 22.52 4.61 -6.98
CA SER A 62 21.58 5.05 -8.04
C SER A 62 20.81 3.86 -8.62
N SER A 63 19.51 4.06 -8.87
CA SER A 63 18.62 3.07 -9.51
C SER A 63 18.34 3.45 -10.97
N PRO A 64 18.17 2.48 -11.90
CA PRO A 64 17.79 2.75 -13.27
C PRO A 64 16.48 3.56 -13.37
N ILE A 65 16.43 4.50 -14.32
CA ILE A 65 15.23 5.30 -14.61
C ILE A 65 14.50 4.67 -15.80
N GLU A 66 13.24 4.27 -15.59
CA GLU A 66 12.35 3.79 -16.64
C GLU A 66 11.19 4.77 -16.85
N ASN A 67 10.95 5.17 -18.10
CA ASN A 67 9.81 6.02 -18.43
C ASN A 67 8.52 5.20 -18.51
N ILE A 68 7.55 5.52 -17.65
CA ILE A 68 6.22 4.92 -17.69
C ILE A 68 5.30 5.80 -18.55
N ASN A 69 4.92 5.31 -19.73
CA ASN A 69 3.92 5.98 -20.56
C ASN A 69 2.53 5.88 -19.92
N SER A 70 1.79 6.98 -19.84
CA SER A 70 0.42 6.98 -19.35
C SER A 70 -0.54 6.34 -20.37
N SER A 71 -0.88 5.06 -20.20
CA SER A 71 -2.02 4.47 -20.89
C SER A 71 -3.32 4.94 -20.21
N GLU A 72 -4.25 5.54 -20.94
CA GLU A 72 -5.57 5.93 -20.40
C GLU A 72 -6.34 4.69 -19.92
N ASN A 73 -6.27 4.40 -18.62
CA ASN A 73 -7.10 3.38 -17.97
C ASN A 73 -8.24 4.05 -17.20
N LYS A 74 -9.22 4.58 -17.96
CA LYS A 74 -10.41 5.28 -17.46
C LYS A 74 -11.26 4.44 -16.49
N LYS A 75 -11.05 3.12 -16.44
CA LYS A 75 -11.83 2.19 -15.61
C LYS A 75 -11.57 2.28 -14.10
N LEU A 76 -10.44 2.84 -13.68
CA LEU A 76 -10.07 2.94 -12.24
C LEU A 76 -10.60 4.20 -11.56
N SER A 77 -11.16 5.17 -12.28
CA SER A 77 -11.81 6.34 -11.71
C SER A 77 -12.82 6.94 -12.69
N ASN A 78 -14.10 6.61 -12.53
CA ASN A 78 -15.16 7.41 -13.13
C ASN A 78 -15.45 8.59 -12.18
N THR A 79 -15.09 9.81 -12.59
CA THR A 79 -15.82 11.00 -12.13
C THR A 79 -17.18 10.97 -12.81
N TYR A 80 -18.26 10.96 -12.02
CA TYR A 80 -19.60 11.26 -12.52
C TYR A 80 -19.53 12.68 -13.10
N GLN A 81 -19.54 12.81 -14.42
CA GLN A 81 -19.80 14.08 -15.07
C GLN A 81 -21.33 14.23 -15.09
N MET A 82 -21.85 15.05 -14.18
CA MET A 82 -23.22 15.54 -14.29
C MET A 82 -23.24 16.53 -15.47
N ASN A 83 -24.03 16.20 -16.48
CA ASN A 83 -24.41 17.16 -17.54
C ASN A 83 -25.40 18.18 -16.98
#